data_AF-A0A9D6UHR9-F1
#
_entry.id   AF-A0A9D6UHR9-F1
#
_cell.length_a   1.000
_cell.length_b   1.000
_cell.length_c   1.000
_cell.angle_alpha   90.00
_cell.angle_beta   90.00
_cell.angle_gamma   90.00
#
_symmetry.space_group_name_H-M   'P 1'
#
loop_
_entity.id
_entity.type
_entity.pdbx_description
1 polymer ?
#
loop_
_entity_poly.entity_id
_entity_poly.type
_entity_poly.pdbx_seq_one_letter_code
_entity_poly.pdbx_strand_id
1 'polypeptide(L)'
;MEIKEEQVISLRKTVEGLEKRLIFDALNSCNWIIARASKKLDITERMLAYKMKKYNFKNQAIIFWHSYSNILQKGKTQKGVKGEIIKINQG
;
A
#
# COMPACT_ATOMS: atom_id res chain seq x y z
N MET A 1 16.94 -40.83 17.20
CA MET A 1 17.26 -39.46 16.75
C MET A 1 15.98 -38.84 16.28
N GLU A 2 15.48 -37.89 17.05
CA GLU A 2 14.27 -37.13 16.74
C GLU A 2 14.63 -36.12 15.65
N ILE A 3 14.08 -36.31 14.45
CA ILE A 3 14.24 -35.36 13.36
C ILE A 3 13.43 -34.13 13.78
N LYS A 4 14.12 -33.08 14.27
CA LYS A 4 13.50 -31.77 14.46
C LYS A 4 12.96 -31.36 13.10
N GLU A 5 11.65 -31.13 13.00
CA GLU A 5 11.01 -30.56 11.82
C GLU A 5 11.74 -29.26 11.46
N GLU A 6 12.64 -29.39 10.50
CA GLU A 6 13.35 -28.27 9.91
C GLU A 6 12.28 -27.41 9.24
N GLN A 7 12.19 -26.14 9.64
CA GLN A 7 11.16 -25.21 9.18
C GLN A 7 11.10 -25.19 7.65
N VAL A 8 10.15 -25.92 7.05
CA VAL A 8 10.03 -26.03 5.60
C VAL A 8 9.58 -24.68 5.03
N ILE A 9 10.54 -23.93 4.48
CA ILE A 9 10.27 -22.67 3.81
C ILE A 9 9.63 -22.98 2.46
N SER A 10 8.36 -22.61 2.29
CA SER A 10 7.66 -22.77 1.02
C SER A 10 8.08 -21.67 0.04
N LEU A 11 8.74 -22.05 -1.07
CA LEU A 11 9.09 -21.14 -2.16
C LEU A 11 7.89 -20.32 -2.64
N ARG A 12 6.71 -20.95 -2.76
CA ARG A 12 5.47 -20.28 -3.17
C ARG A 12 5.14 -19.13 -2.22
N LYS A 13 5.13 -19.38 -0.91
CA LYS A 13 4.81 -18.36 0.10
C LYS A 13 5.84 -17.23 0.09
N THR A 14 7.12 -17.56 -0.08
CA THR A 14 8.20 -16.57 -0.15
C THR A 14 8.05 -15.65 -1.36
N VAL A 15 7.79 -16.21 -2.54
CA VAL A 15 7.58 -15.44 -3.77
C VAL A 15 6.33 -14.55 -3.65
N GLU A 16 5.23 -15.08 -3.08
CA GLU A 16 4.02 -14.28 -2.85
C GLU A 16 4.25 -13.13 -1.86
N GLY A 17 5.03 -13.36 -0.80
CA GLY A 17 5.39 -12.32 0.16
C GLY A 17 6.23 -11.21 -0.47
N LEU A 18 7.23 -11.58 -1.28
CA LEU A 18 8.08 -10.63 -2.01
C LEU A 18 7.26 -9.85 -3.05
N GLU A 19 6.41 -10.51 -3.83
CA GLU A 19 5.53 -9.86 -4.79
C GLU A 19 4.60 -8.85 -4.09
N LYS A 20 3.97 -9.24 -2.97
CA LYS A 20 3.12 -8.34 -2.18
C LYS A 20 3.88 -7.10 -1.70
N ARG A 21 5.10 -7.29 -1.18
CA ARG A 21 5.93 -6.17 -0.72
C ARG A 21 6.29 -5.20 -1.85
N LEU A 22 6.75 -5.71 -2.99
CA LEU A 22 7.11 -4.88 -4.13
C LEU A 22 5.92 -4.06 -4.66
N ILE A 23 4.74 -4.67 -4.74
CA ILE A 23 3.50 -3.98 -5.13
C ILE A 23 3.18 -2.85 -4.15
N PHE A 24 3.28 -3.11 -2.84
CA PHE A 24 3.03 -2.11 -1.81
C PHE A 24 4.01 -0.94 -1.91
N ASP A 25 5.31 -1.22 -2.01
CA ASP A 25 6.36 -0.20 -2.07
C ASP A 25 6.22 0.67 -3.33
N ALA A 26 5.90 0.05 -4.48
CA ALA A 26 5.63 0.78 -5.71
C ALA A 26 4.38 1.68 -5.59
N LEU A 27 3.26 1.15 -5.07
CA LEU A 27 2.04 1.93 -4.84
C LEU A 27 2.30 3.09 -3.89
N ASN A 28 2.96 2.85 -2.75
CA ASN A 28 3.25 3.88 -1.75
C ASN A 28 4.14 5.00 -2.33
N SER A 29 5.22 4.63 -3.03
CA SER A 29 6.13 5.60 -3.68
C SER A 29 5.49 6.41 -4.81
N CYS A 30 4.37 5.91 -5.36
CA CYS A 30 3.65 6.53 -6.46
C CYS A 30 2.31 7.14 -6.05
N ASN A 31 2.13 7.46 -4.76
CA ASN A 31 0.89 8.03 -4.20
C ASN A 31 -0.36 7.21 -4.55
N TRP A 32 -0.23 5.88 -4.61
CA TRP A 32 -1.28 4.93 -4.98
C TRP A 32 -1.85 5.11 -6.39
N ILE A 33 -1.13 5.79 -7.29
CA ILE A 33 -1.49 5.93 -8.69
C ILE A 33 -1.07 4.66 -9.45
N ILE A 34 -2.06 3.83 -9.81
CA ILE A 34 -1.87 2.53 -10.48
C ILE A 34 -1.01 2.65 -11.74
N ALA A 35 -1.30 3.62 -12.61
CA ALA A 35 -0.55 3.86 -13.85
C ALA A 35 0.95 4.16 -13.64
N ARG A 36 1.31 4.78 -12.50
CA ARG A 36 2.72 5.08 -12.17
C ARG A 36 3.41 3.87 -11.53
N ALA A 37 2.71 3.20 -10.62
CA ALA A 37 3.22 2.01 -9.95
C ALA A 37 3.41 0.84 -10.93
N SER A 38 2.51 0.65 -11.89
CA SER A 38 2.61 -0.41 -12.91
C SER A 38 3.85 -0.21 -13.79
N LYS A 39 4.08 1.03 -14.26
CA LYS A 39 5.30 1.41 -15.00
C LYS A 39 6.57 1.17 -14.18
N LYS A 40 6.54 1.50 -12.89
CA LYS A 40 7.69 1.27 -11.98
C LYS A 40 8.01 -0.21 -11.77
N LEU A 41 6.98 -1.07 -11.80
CA LEU A 41 7.10 -2.52 -11.66
C LEU A 41 7.31 -3.23 -13.00
N ASP A 42 7.36 -2.49 -14.11
CA ASP A 42 7.44 -3.02 -15.48
C ASP A 42 6.33 -4.05 -15.80
N ILE A 43 5.10 -3.74 -15.39
CA ILE A 43 3.92 -4.55 -15.70
C ILE A 43 2.77 -3.68 -16.21
N THR A 44 1.77 -4.32 -16.80
CA THR A 44 0.55 -3.61 -17.22
C THR A 44 -0.30 -3.20 -16.02
N GLU A 45 -1.06 -2.11 -16.17
CA GLU A 45 -2.04 -1.67 -15.17
C GLU A 45 -3.07 -2.76 -14.84
N ARG A 46 -3.49 -3.52 -15.85
CA ARG A 46 -4.39 -4.67 -15.69
C ARG A 46 -3.78 -5.74 -14.77
N MET A 47 -2.50 -6.09 -14.99
CA MET A 47 -1.81 -7.05 -14.14
C MET A 47 -1.70 -6.55 -12.71
N LEU A 48 -1.31 -5.28 -12.52
CA LEU A 48 -1.25 -4.67 -11.20
C LEU A 48 -2.61 -4.69 -10.50
N ALA A 49 -3.70 -4.34 -11.21
CA ALA A 49 -5.06 -4.38 -10.67
C ALA A 49 -5.47 -5.80 -10.23
N TYR A 50 -5.13 -6.84 -11.01
CA TYR A 50 -5.40 -8.23 -10.63
C TYR A 50 -4.62 -8.63 -9.38
N LYS A 51 -3.33 -8.29 -9.29
CA LYS A 51 -2.53 -8.58 -8.10
C LYS A 51 -3.01 -7.79 -6.88
N MET A 52 -3.47 -6.55 -7.09
CA MET A 52 -4.09 -5.75 -6.03
C MET A 52 -5.35 -6.41 -5.46
N LYS A 53 -6.18 -6.99 -6.34
CA LYS A 53 -7.36 -7.78 -5.96
C LYS A 53 -6.96 -9.08 -5.26
N LYS A 54 -5.98 -9.82 -5.78
CA LYS A 54 -5.46 -11.06 -5.18
C LYS A 54 -5.04 -10.85 -3.72
N TYR A 55 -4.38 -9.73 -3.44
CA TYR A 55 -3.79 -9.46 -2.13
C TYR A 55 -4.60 -8.50 -1.24
N ASN A 56 -5.81 -8.13 -1.65
CA ASN A 56 -6.74 -7.27 -0.89
C ASN A 56 -6.14 -5.94 -0.40
N PHE A 57 -5.37 -5.24 -1.25
CA PHE A 57 -4.70 -3.97 -0.88
C PHE A 57 -5.65 -2.82 -0.53
N LYS A 58 -6.96 -2.92 -0.81
CA LYS A 58 -7.97 -1.89 -0.50
C LYS A 58 -8.05 -1.54 0.99
N ASN A 59 -7.81 -2.51 1.88
CA ASN A 59 -7.89 -2.28 3.34
C ASN A 59 -6.57 -1.76 3.93
N GLN A 60 -5.43 -2.08 3.31
CA GLN A 60 -4.11 -1.65 3.82
C GLN A 60 -3.85 -0.18 3.56
N ALA A 61 -4.35 0.38 2.45
CA ALA A 61 -4.31 1.83 2.22
C ALA A 61 -5.04 2.55 3.36
N ILE A 62 -6.24 2.10 3.73
CA ILE A 62 -7.04 2.69 4.83
C ILE A 62 -6.28 2.58 6.16
N ILE A 63 -5.74 1.41 6.51
CA ILE A 63 -4.97 1.23 7.75
C ILE A 63 -3.72 2.14 7.76
N PHE A 64 -3.02 2.28 6.63
CA PHE A 64 -1.89 3.20 6.50
C PHE A 64 -2.35 4.66 6.64
N TRP A 65 -3.43 5.09 5.99
CA TRP A 65 -3.97 6.45 6.14
C TRP A 65 -4.35 6.77 7.60
N HIS A 66 -4.89 5.80 8.34
CA HIS A 66 -5.23 5.95 9.76
C HIS A 66 -3.99 5.92 10.67
N SER A 67 -2.94 5.20 10.29
CA SER A 67 -1.66 5.19 11.00
C SER A 67 -0.86 6.48 10.76
N TYR A 68 -0.86 7.01 9.53
CA TYR A 68 -0.20 8.26 9.15
C TYR A 68 -0.95 9.50 9.69
N SER A 69 -2.28 9.47 9.78
CA SER A 69 -3.06 10.57 10.37
C SER A 69 -2.80 10.72 11.88
N ASN A 70 -2.49 9.64 12.60
CA ASN A 70 -2.11 9.70 14.01
C ASN A 70 -0.70 10.29 14.24
N ILE A 71 0.21 10.16 13.28
CA ILE A 71 1.57 10.71 13.36
C ILE A 71 1.58 12.22 13.01
N LEU A 72 0.74 12.64 12.06
CA LEU A 72 0.66 14.04 11.59
C LEU A 72 -0.21 14.96 12.48
N GLN A 73 -1.03 14.42 13.39
CA GLN A 73 -1.85 15.23 14.31
C GLN A 73 -1.03 16.01 15.37
N LYS A 74 0.27 15.77 15.52
CA LYS A 74 1.16 16.62 16.34
C LYS A 74 1.57 17.95 15.68
N GLY A 75 1.11 18.25 14.47
CA GLY A 75 1.38 19.52 13.79
C GLY A 75 0.26 19.91 12.84
N LYS A 76 -0.68 20.74 13.34
CA LYS A 76 -1.68 21.56 12.64
C LYS A 76 -1.77 21.43 11.09
N THR A 77 -2.89 20.89 10.58
CA THR A 77 -3.85 21.46 9.58
C THR A 77 -4.70 20.34 8.97
N GLN A 78 -6.03 20.51 8.97
CA GLN A 78 -7.00 19.51 8.53
C GLN A 78 -7.10 19.50 6.99
N LYS A 79 -6.90 18.33 6.37
CA LYS A 79 -7.11 18.13 4.93
C LYS A 79 -8.38 17.29 4.76
N GLY A 80 -9.48 17.97 4.41
CA GLY A 80 -10.78 17.35 4.16
C GLY A 80 -10.77 16.40 2.97
N VAL A 81 -11.68 15.42 3.01
CA VAL A 81 -11.89 14.41 1.97
C VAL A 81 -12.54 15.09 0.77
N LYS A 82 -11.90 14.95 -0.41
CA LYS A 82 -12.13 15.65 -1.69
C LYS A 82 -11.45 17.02 -1.75
N GLY A 83 -10.48 17.12 -2.64
CA GLY A 83 -9.58 18.26 -2.80
C GLY A 83 -10.22 19.53 -3.35
N GLU A 84 -11.18 20.09 -2.64
CA GLU A 84 -11.58 21.50 -2.78
C GLU A 84 -10.98 22.30 -1.63
N ILE A 85 -10.15 23.28 -1.98
CA ILE A 85 -9.63 24.27 -1.03
C ILE A 85 -10.74 25.30 -0.82
N ILE A 86 -11.55 25.13 0.22
CA ILE A 86 -12.49 26.18 0.64
C ILE A 86 -11.74 27.11 1.59
N LYS A 87 -11.47 28.34 1.16
CA LYS A 87 -10.97 29.41 2.06
C LYS A 87 -12.10 29.79 3.02
N ILE A 88 -11.95 29.49 4.31
CA ILE A 88 -12.75 30.14 5.35
C ILE A 88 -12.05 31.45 5.73
N ASN A 89 -12.65 32.58 5.35
CA ASN A 89 -12.29 33.88 5.92
C ASN A 89 -12.79 33.88 7.37
N GLN A 90 -11.88 34.13 8.31
CA GLN A 90 -12.25 34.44 9.69
C GLN A 90 -12.81 35.86 9.71
N GLY A 91 -14.10 35.98 10.02
CA GLY A 91 -14.79 37.18 10.46
C GLY A 91 -15.71 36.77 11.60
#